data_AF-A0A7J5EU62-F1
#
_entry.id   AF-A0A7J5EU62-F1
#
_cell.length_a   1.000
_cell.length_b   1.000
_cell.length_c   1.000
_cell.angle_alpha   90.00
_cell.angle_beta   90.00
_cell.angle_gamma   90.00
#
_symmetry.space_group_name_H-M   'P 1'
#
loop_
_entity.id
_entity.type
_entity.pdbx_description
1 polymer ?
#
loop_
_entity_poly.entity_id
_entity_poly.type
_entity_poly.pdbx_seq_one_letter_code
_entity_poly.pdbx_strand_id
1 'polypeptide(L)'
;MERSLCCSHWTHRIPELGCAPTTIDTEGRMKGKHVDPSTLRGQLLAQIRRNIAERGHHTYLIDEGTCPRFAYTIGLTTVLGAELVFAGGALYDSARLGKIFDEIVYQRRAGRTLRDVIDLDELGTFTVRKASASWTRRLLLGAHDFYGREVAAQQIVPDEDHWTIDVPDMSVPWRPARAPVWAYLDGAWSLPVPETAIVATDLAALRGAPVTSASRLDEDYWELFAGPPAEVPNEDVRGVSLATFLGTDTSLDRIIELPVGRALWRQHRADPWHARDATT
;
A
#
# COMPACT_ATOMS: atom_id res chain seq x y z
N MET A 1 -27.62 13.95 -14.05
CA MET A 1 -26.67 14.46 -13.04
C MET A 1 -25.73 13.31 -12.73
N GLU A 2 -24.82 13.05 -13.67
CA GLU A 2 -23.95 11.86 -13.71
C GLU A 2 -22.69 12.11 -12.89
N ARG A 3 -22.40 11.18 -11.97
CA ARG A 3 -21.13 11.14 -11.25
C ARG A 3 -20.15 10.30 -12.07
N SER A 4 -19.21 10.98 -12.72
CA SER A 4 -18.00 10.38 -13.25
C SER A 4 -17.11 9.98 -12.07
N LEU A 5 -16.96 8.69 -11.81
CA LEU A 5 -16.01 8.14 -10.85
C LEU A 5 -14.72 7.84 -11.61
N CYS A 6 -13.60 8.34 -11.06
CA CYS A 6 -12.22 8.15 -11.48
C CYS A 6 -11.95 6.74 -12.04
N CYS A 7 -11.79 6.64 -13.36
CA CYS A 7 -11.35 5.43 -14.05
C CYS A 7 -10.09 5.68 -14.89
N SER A 8 -9.35 6.76 -14.61
CA SER A 8 -8.37 7.30 -15.56
C SER A 8 -6.91 7.29 -15.12
N HIS A 9 -6.49 6.45 -14.15
CA HIS A 9 -5.06 6.31 -13.80
C HIS A 9 -4.66 4.88 -13.36
N TRP A 10 -5.12 3.86 -14.10
CA TRP A 10 -4.61 2.47 -13.97
C TRP A 10 -3.61 2.16 -15.07
N THR A 11 -2.48 2.85 -15.07
CA THR A 11 -1.29 2.49 -15.85
C THR A 11 -0.07 2.80 -15.00
N HIS A 12 0.43 1.83 -14.24
CA HIS A 12 1.84 1.44 -14.21
C HIS A 12 2.07 0.30 -13.20
N ARG A 13 2.80 -0.72 -13.68
CA ARG A 13 3.45 -1.85 -12.97
C ARG A 13 2.57 -3.02 -12.51
N ILE A 14 2.13 -3.80 -13.49
CA ILE A 14 2.18 -5.27 -13.37
C ILE A 14 3.59 -5.67 -13.80
N PRO A 15 4.51 -6.08 -12.91
CA PRO A 15 5.68 -6.82 -13.36
C PRO A 15 5.16 -8.20 -13.83
N GLU A 16 5.53 -8.59 -15.06
CA GLU A 16 5.28 -9.89 -15.71
C GLU A 16 4.20 -9.99 -16.81
N LEU A 17 3.44 -8.93 -17.12
CA LEU A 17 2.69 -8.87 -18.39
C LEU A 17 3.34 -7.89 -19.37
N GLY A 18 4.47 -8.33 -19.96
CA GLY A 18 4.96 -7.93 -21.27
C GLY A 18 4.88 -6.45 -21.64
N CYS A 19 5.73 -5.60 -21.06
CA CYS A 19 6.29 -4.52 -21.86
C CYS A 19 7.16 -5.15 -22.95
N ALA A 20 6.59 -5.37 -24.13
CA ALA A 20 7.42 -5.63 -25.32
C ALA A 20 8.39 -4.45 -25.49
N PRO A 21 9.66 -4.69 -25.86
CA PRO A 21 10.64 -3.63 -26.02
C PRO A 21 10.12 -2.60 -27.00
N THR A 22 10.15 -1.32 -26.59
CA THR A 22 9.81 -0.18 -27.43
C THR A 22 10.77 -0.16 -28.63
N THR A 23 10.33 -0.64 -29.78
CA THR A 23 11.10 -0.46 -31.02
C THR A 23 10.78 0.91 -31.60
N ILE A 24 11.83 1.71 -31.70
CA ILE A 24 11.82 2.97 -32.44
C ILE A 24 11.88 2.60 -33.92
N ASP A 25 10.91 3.03 -34.72
CA ASP A 25 10.99 2.86 -36.17
C ASP A 25 12.05 3.79 -36.77
N THR A 26 12.45 3.55 -38.02
CA THR A 26 13.47 4.33 -38.72
C THR A 26 13.12 5.82 -38.89
N GLU A 27 11.94 6.26 -38.44
CA GLU A 27 11.45 7.64 -38.48
C GLU A 27 11.30 8.27 -37.08
N GLY A 28 11.64 7.57 -36.00
CA GLY A 28 11.61 8.13 -34.63
C GLY A 28 10.22 8.28 -34.02
N ARG A 29 9.18 7.61 -34.53
CA ARG A 29 7.82 7.69 -33.96
C ARG A 29 7.56 6.58 -32.94
N MET A 30 7.11 6.96 -31.74
CA MET A 30 6.60 6.00 -30.76
C MET A 30 5.26 5.42 -31.23
N LYS A 31 5.23 4.14 -31.61
CA LYS A 31 3.98 3.38 -31.80
C LYS A 31 3.55 2.74 -30.48
N GLY A 32 2.78 3.45 -29.68
CA GLY A 32 1.96 2.81 -28.64
C GLY A 32 0.88 1.98 -29.31
N LYS A 33 0.89 0.65 -29.15
CA LYS A 33 -0.26 -0.18 -29.55
C LYS A 33 -1.43 0.17 -28.63
N HIS A 34 -2.49 0.76 -29.19
CA HIS A 34 -3.76 0.88 -28.50
C HIS A 34 -4.30 -0.53 -28.28
N VAL A 35 -4.22 -1.04 -27.05
CA VAL A 35 -4.85 -2.30 -26.65
C VAL A 35 -6.27 -1.99 -26.23
N ASP A 36 -7.24 -2.73 -26.75
CA ASP A 36 -8.65 -2.61 -26.33
C ASP A 36 -8.78 -3.00 -24.84
N PRO A 37 -9.36 -2.12 -23.98
CA PRO A 37 -9.60 -2.42 -22.57
C PRO A 37 -10.35 -3.75 -22.33
N SER A 38 -11.23 -4.16 -23.25
CA SER A 38 -11.95 -5.44 -23.14
C SER A 38 -11.01 -6.65 -23.24
N THR A 39 -9.95 -6.51 -24.05
CA THR A 39 -8.93 -7.54 -24.27
C THR A 39 -8.00 -7.64 -23.07
N LEU A 40 -7.60 -6.50 -22.49
CA LEU A 40 -6.77 -6.47 -21.29
C LEU A 40 -7.50 -7.12 -20.10
N ARG A 41 -8.79 -6.80 -19.90
CA ARG A 41 -9.61 -7.41 -18.87
C ARG A 41 -9.73 -8.93 -19.07
N GLY A 42 -9.94 -9.38 -20.30
CA GLY A 42 -9.99 -10.81 -20.63
C GLY A 42 -8.70 -11.55 -20.27
N GLN A 43 -7.54 -10.97 -20.60
CA GLN A 43 -6.23 -11.53 -20.26
C GLN A 43 -5.99 -11.59 -18.75
N LEU A 44 -6.34 -10.52 -18.03
CA LEU A 44 -6.22 -10.47 -16.57
C LEU A 44 -7.09 -11.55 -15.90
N LEU A 45 -8.35 -11.68 -16.31
CA LEU A 45 -9.24 -12.72 -15.79
C LEU A 45 -8.72 -14.13 -16.08
N ALA A 46 -8.12 -14.35 -17.25
CA ALA A 46 -7.51 -15.63 -17.60
C ALA A 46 -6.29 -15.94 -16.70
N GLN A 47 -5.47 -14.94 -16.40
CA GLN A 47 -4.33 -15.08 -15.48
C GLN A 47 -4.78 -15.38 -14.05
N ILE A 48 -5.79 -14.66 -13.54
CA ILE A 48 -6.37 -14.92 -12.21
C ILE A 48 -6.85 -16.38 -12.12
N ARG A 49 -7.62 -16.85 -13.12
CA ARG A 49 -8.11 -18.24 -13.16
C ARG A 49 -6.96 -19.26 -13.17
N ARG A 50 -5.90 -18.99 -13.92
CA ARG A 50 -4.72 -19.86 -13.98
C ARG A 50 -4.03 -19.97 -12.62
N ASN A 51 -3.75 -18.84 -11.98
CA ASN A 51 -3.10 -18.82 -10.67
C ASN A 51 -3.95 -19.54 -9.62
N ILE A 52 -5.28 -19.34 -9.64
CA ILE A 52 -6.20 -20.07 -8.76
C ILE A 52 -6.13 -21.59 -9.01
N ALA A 53 -6.08 -22.03 -10.26
CA ALA A 53 -5.99 -23.46 -10.59
C ALA A 53 -4.67 -24.09 -10.13
N GLU A 54 -3.56 -23.35 -10.27
CA GLU A 54 -2.21 -23.86 -9.98
C GLU A 54 -1.84 -23.77 -8.49
N ARG A 55 -2.21 -22.67 -7.82
CA ARG A 55 -1.77 -22.33 -6.45
C ARG A 55 -2.92 -22.27 -5.45
N GLY A 56 -4.16 -22.44 -5.92
CA GLY A 56 -5.36 -22.36 -5.10
C GLY A 56 -5.84 -20.94 -4.83
N HIS A 57 -5.08 -19.91 -5.19
CA HIS A 57 -5.46 -18.51 -5.14
C HIS A 57 -4.58 -17.65 -6.06
N HIS A 58 -5.04 -16.44 -6.35
CA HIS A 58 -4.27 -15.36 -6.97
C HIS A 58 -4.08 -14.24 -5.94
N THR A 59 -2.88 -13.68 -5.82
CA THR A 59 -2.62 -12.53 -4.95
C THR A 59 -2.48 -11.27 -5.80
N TYR A 60 -3.32 -10.29 -5.50
CA TYR A 60 -3.23 -8.96 -6.07
C TYR A 60 -2.42 -8.09 -5.11
N LEU A 61 -1.37 -7.44 -5.60
CA LEU A 61 -0.62 -6.42 -4.87
C LEU A 61 -0.93 -5.06 -5.49
N ILE A 62 -1.35 -4.13 -4.65
CA ILE A 62 -1.63 -2.76 -5.02
C ILE A 62 -0.51 -1.95 -4.40
N ASP A 63 0.42 -1.55 -5.25
CA ASP A 63 1.51 -0.66 -4.88
C ASP A 63 0.98 0.75 -4.65
N GLU A 64 1.80 1.54 -3.96
CA GLU A 64 1.53 2.88 -3.43
C GLU A 64 0.83 3.84 -4.41
N GLY A 65 0.06 4.78 -3.84
CA GLY A 65 -0.59 5.88 -4.55
C GLY A 65 -1.14 6.89 -3.55
N THR A 66 -2.42 7.24 -3.69
CA THR A 66 -3.12 8.08 -2.69
C THR A 66 -3.34 7.41 -1.33
N CYS A 67 -3.16 6.09 -1.26
CA CYS A 67 -3.33 5.30 -0.05
C CYS A 67 -2.13 4.35 0.14
N PRO A 68 -1.94 3.82 1.36
CA PRO A 68 -0.91 2.81 1.59
C PRO A 68 -1.12 1.58 0.72
N ARG A 69 -0.02 0.90 0.43
CA ARG A 69 -0.02 -0.39 -0.24
C ARG A 69 -0.89 -1.41 0.49
N PHE A 70 -1.46 -2.34 -0.26
CA PHE A 70 -2.15 -3.48 0.28
C PHE A 70 -2.14 -4.64 -0.70
N ALA A 71 -2.35 -5.84 -0.18
CA ALA A 71 -2.49 -7.04 -0.97
C ALA A 71 -3.73 -7.82 -0.56
N TYR A 72 -4.35 -8.52 -1.49
CA TYR A 72 -5.47 -9.40 -1.19
C TYR A 72 -5.52 -10.59 -2.13
N THR A 73 -6.23 -11.64 -1.72
CA THR A 73 -6.41 -12.84 -2.53
C THR A 73 -7.68 -12.80 -3.37
N ILE A 74 -7.67 -13.56 -4.46
CA ILE A 74 -8.86 -13.97 -5.21
C ILE A 74 -8.78 -15.50 -5.35
N GLY A 75 -9.86 -16.20 -5.04
CA GLY A 75 -9.93 -17.66 -5.16
C GLY A 75 -10.21 -18.37 -3.85
N LEU A 76 -10.06 -17.70 -2.70
CA LEU A 76 -10.27 -18.33 -1.40
C LEU A 76 -11.73 -18.32 -0.97
N THR A 77 -12.56 -17.44 -1.52
CA THR A 77 -14.00 -17.35 -1.16
C THR A 77 -14.72 -18.69 -1.32
N THR A 78 -14.39 -19.50 -2.31
CA THR A 78 -15.05 -20.80 -2.56
C THR A 78 -14.60 -21.92 -1.62
N VAL A 79 -13.44 -21.76 -0.97
CA VAL A 79 -12.84 -22.79 -0.10
C VAL A 79 -12.92 -22.41 1.37
N LEU A 80 -12.66 -21.14 1.69
CA LEU A 80 -12.59 -20.60 3.05
C LEU A 80 -13.78 -19.69 3.40
N GLY A 81 -14.65 -19.37 2.43
CA GLY A 81 -15.80 -18.47 2.63
C GLY A 81 -15.45 -16.98 2.65
N ALA A 82 -14.17 -16.62 2.54
CA ALA A 82 -13.67 -15.25 2.50
C ALA A 82 -12.30 -15.19 1.79
N GLU A 83 -11.97 -14.01 1.27
CA GLU A 83 -10.60 -13.69 0.84
C GLU A 83 -9.71 -13.28 2.03
N LEU A 84 -8.39 -13.26 1.82
CA LEU A 84 -7.44 -12.68 2.76
C LEU A 84 -7.02 -11.30 2.26
N VAL A 85 -6.75 -10.38 3.19
CA VAL A 85 -6.23 -9.05 2.89
C VAL A 85 -5.13 -8.68 3.88
N PHE A 86 -4.05 -8.12 3.38
CA PHE A 86 -2.97 -7.50 4.15
C PHE A 86 -2.96 -6.02 3.77
N ALA A 87 -3.41 -5.15 4.66
CA ALA A 87 -3.49 -3.70 4.42
C ALA A 87 -2.39 -2.97 5.19
N GLY A 88 -1.58 -2.17 4.48
CA GLY A 88 -0.38 -1.54 5.01
C GLY A 88 0.78 -2.52 5.13
N GLY A 89 1.64 -2.31 6.12
CA GLY A 89 2.76 -3.21 6.41
C GLY A 89 3.94 -2.96 5.48
N ALA A 90 4.34 -1.69 5.35
CA ALA A 90 5.51 -1.27 4.57
C ALA A 90 6.82 -2.02 4.92
N LEU A 91 6.85 -2.76 6.04
CA LEU A 91 7.95 -3.65 6.42
C LEU A 91 8.22 -4.79 5.43
N TYR A 92 7.18 -5.33 4.80
CA TYR A 92 7.27 -6.56 4.00
C TYR A 92 7.37 -6.22 2.52
N ASP A 93 8.32 -6.79 1.77
CA ASP A 93 8.30 -6.72 0.30
C ASP A 93 7.29 -7.71 -0.30
N SER A 94 7.16 -7.72 -1.63
CA SER A 94 6.23 -8.61 -2.33
C SER A 94 6.55 -10.11 -2.14
N ALA A 95 7.83 -10.47 -2.04
CA ALA A 95 8.26 -11.85 -1.83
C ALA A 95 7.90 -12.34 -0.42
N ARG A 96 8.12 -11.50 0.60
CA ARG A 96 7.73 -11.77 1.99
C ARG A 96 6.21 -11.82 2.14
N LEU A 97 5.47 -10.91 1.51
CA LEU A 97 4.00 -10.99 1.48
C LEU A 97 3.51 -12.29 0.86
N GLY A 98 4.11 -12.74 -0.24
CA GLY A 98 3.77 -14.03 -0.85
C GLY A 98 3.87 -15.19 0.14
N LYS A 99 5.00 -15.27 0.88
CA LYS A 99 5.20 -16.28 1.94
C LYS A 99 4.14 -16.18 3.04
N ILE A 100 3.81 -14.96 3.48
CA ILE A 100 2.77 -14.72 4.48
C ILE A 100 1.41 -15.25 3.98
N PHE A 101 0.99 -14.90 2.77
CA PHE A 101 -0.27 -15.39 2.22
C PHE A 101 -0.28 -16.92 2.10
N ASP A 102 0.75 -17.52 1.52
CA ASP A 102 0.83 -18.97 1.31
C ASP A 102 0.72 -19.73 2.63
N GLU A 103 1.45 -19.31 3.66
CA GLU A 103 1.43 -19.97 4.97
C GLU A 103 0.09 -19.77 5.68
N ILE A 104 -0.46 -18.54 5.68
CA ILE A 104 -1.78 -18.30 6.29
C ILE A 104 -2.84 -19.12 5.56
N VAL A 105 -2.83 -19.22 4.23
CA VAL A 105 -3.75 -20.07 3.46
C VAL A 105 -3.60 -21.53 3.85
N TYR A 106 -2.37 -22.03 3.95
CA TYR A 106 -2.09 -23.40 4.38
C TYR A 106 -2.68 -23.69 5.76
N GLN A 107 -2.38 -22.85 6.76
CA GLN A 107 -2.87 -23.00 8.12
C GLN A 107 -4.41 -22.92 8.22
N ARG A 108 -5.03 -22.01 7.46
CA ARG A 108 -6.50 -21.87 7.42
C ARG A 108 -7.16 -23.11 6.81
N ARG A 109 -6.55 -23.73 5.78
CA ARG A 109 -7.03 -25.00 5.20
C ARG A 109 -6.83 -26.18 6.16
N ALA A 110 -5.80 -26.15 6.99
CA ALA A 110 -5.57 -27.13 8.05
C ALA A 110 -6.52 -27.00 9.25
N GLY A 111 -7.47 -26.05 9.21
CA GLY A 111 -8.51 -25.89 10.23
C GLY A 111 -8.18 -24.92 11.36
N ARG A 112 -7.06 -24.17 11.28
CA ARG A 112 -6.79 -23.09 12.24
C ARG A 112 -7.90 -22.05 12.25
N THR A 113 -8.16 -21.48 13.43
CA THR A 113 -9.22 -20.49 13.65
C THR A 113 -8.71 -19.06 13.43
N LEU A 114 -9.61 -18.07 13.55
CA LEU A 114 -9.25 -16.65 13.47
C LEU A 114 -8.52 -16.15 14.73
N ARG A 115 -8.55 -16.92 15.82
CA ARG A 115 -7.91 -16.54 17.09
C ARG A 115 -6.49 -17.08 17.21
N ASP A 116 -6.10 -17.93 16.28
CA ASP A 116 -4.81 -18.61 16.35
C ASP A 116 -3.72 -17.63 15.92
N VAL A 117 -2.64 -17.61 16.71
CA VAL A 117 -1.39 -16.96 16.32
C VAL A 117 -0.66 -17.90 15.38
N ILE A 118 -0.20 -17.36 14.26
CA ILE A 118 0.54 -18.08 13.23
C ILE A 118 1.94 -17.46 13.18
N ASP A 119 2.94 -18.27 13.50
CA ASP A 119 4.34 -17.88 13.60
C ASP A 119 5.07 -18.25 12.30
N LEU A 120 5.71 -17.25 11.68
CA LEU A 120 6.49 -17.38 10.44
C LEU A 120 7.98 -17.06 10.69
N ASP A 121 8.48 -17.38 11.88
CA ASP A 121 9.86 -17.19 12.29
C ASP A 121 10.29 -15.71 12.13
N GLU A 122 11.26 -15.44 11.26
CA GLU A 122 11.84 -14.11 11.01
C GLU A 122 10.84 -13.10 10.41
N LEU A 123 9.70 -13.56 9.87
CA LEU A 123 8.66 -12.66 9.36
C LEU A 123 7.73 -12.13 10.47
N GLY A 124 7.85 -12.68 11.68
CA GLY A 124 7.02 -12.35 12.82
C GLY A 124 5.80 -13.24 12.95
N THR A 125 4.93 -12.85 13.88
CA THR A 125 3.70 -13.57 14.18
C THR A 125 2.49 -12.80 13.66
N PHE A 126 1.46 -13.55 13.26
CA PHE A 126 0.28 -13.00 12.62
C PHE A 126 -0.98 -13.55 13.26
N THR A 127 -2.00 -12.69 13.29
CA THR A 127 -3.37 -13.09 13.57
C THR A 127 -4.26 -12.78 12.37
N VAL A 128 -5.41 -13.42 12.30
CA VAL A 128 -6.37 -13.23 11.21
C VAL A 128 -7.71 -12.82 11.78
N ARG A 129 -8.24 -11.66 11.42
CA ARG A 129 -9.54 -11.18 11.92
C ARG A 129 -10.51 -10.89 10.79
N LYS A 130 -11.81 -10.92 11.07
CA LYS A 130 -12.81 -10.54 10.07
C LYS A 130 -12.68 -9.05 9.71
N ALA A 131 -12.69 -8.72 8.42
CA ALA A 131 -12.78 -7.35 7.96
C ALA A 131 -14.24 -6.90 7.82
N SER A 132 -14.51 -5.64 8.17
CA SER A 132 -15.78 -4.98 7.90
C SER A 132 -16.00 -4.79 6.39
N ALA A 133 -17.23 -4.97 5.94
CA ALA A 133 -17.62 -4.79 4.54
C ALA A 133 -17.33 -3.37 4.01
N SER A 134 -17.27 -2.36 4.89
CA SER A 134 -16.85 -1.01 4.51
C SER A 134 -15.45 -0.98 3.90
N TRP A 135 -14.54 -1.81 4.39
CA TRP A 135 -13.18 -1.90 3.86
C TRP A 135 -13.14 -2.74 2.60
N THR A 136 -13.78 -3.91 2.61
CA THR A 136 -13.68 -4.84 1.48
C THR A 136 -14.26 -4.26 0.20
N ARG A 137 -15.38 -3.52 0.29
CA ARG A 137 -15.97 -2.77 -0.83
C ARG A 137 -15.03 -1.79 -1.52
N ARG A 138 -14.04 -1.25 -0.79
CA ARG A 138 -13.11 -0.23 -1.26
C ARG A 138 -11.82 -0.83 -1.78
N LEU A 139 -11.33 -1.87 -1.11
CA LEU A 139 -10.02 -2.46 -1.38
C LEU A 139 -10.10 -3.63 -2.37
N LEU A 140 -11.09 -4.52 -2.27
CA LEU A 140 -11.12 -5.80 -2.98
C LEU A 140 -11.87 -5.70 -4.33
N LEU A 141 -11.68 -4.61 -5.06
CA LEU A 141 -12.41 -4.34 -6.32
C LEU A 141 -12.21 -5.44 -7.37
N GLY A 142 -10.98 -5.95 -7.51
CA GLY A 142 -10.68 -7.05 -8.43
C GLY A 142 -11.36 -8.36 -8.04
N ALA A 143 -11.50 -8.64 -6.74
CA ALA A 143 -12.27 -9.79 -6.27
C ALA A 143 -13.77 -9.61 -6.56
N HIS A 144 -14.31 -8.41 -6.33
CA HIS A 144 -15.71 -8.11 -6.64
C HIS A 144 -16.02 -8.29 -8.13
N ASP A 145 -15.15 -7.79 -9.02
CA ASP A 145 -15.29 -7.99 -10.47
C ASP A 145 -15.19 -9.47 -10.84
N PHE A 146 -14.22 -10.20 -10.27
CA PHE A 146 -14.03 -11.62 -10.56
C PHE A 146 -15.25 -12.48 -10.19
N TYR A 147 -15.85 -12.23 -9.03
CA TYR A 147 -17.00 -13.00 -8.54
C TYR A 147 -18.36 -12.45 -8.96
N GLY A 148 -18.41 -11.23 -9.51
CA GLY A 148 -19.65 -10.53 -9.83
C GLY A 148 -20.50 -10.17 -8.60
N ARG A 149 -19.90 -10.12 -7.40
CA ARG A 149 -20.57 -9.81 -6.13
C ARG A 149 -19.58 -9.32 -5.07
N GLU A 150 -20.11 -8.70 -4.02
CA GLU A 150 -19.30 -8.39 -2.83
C GLU A 150 -18.75 -9.69 -2.20
N VAL A 151 -17.49 -9.61 -1.78
CA VAL A 151 -16.80 -10.67 -1.04
C VAL A 151 -16.49 -10.24 0.38
N ALA A 152 -16.59 -11.20 1.30
CA ALA A 152 -16.07 -11.07 2.64
C ALA A 152 -14.54 -11.23 2.60
N ALA A 153 -13.85 -10.61 3.56
CA ALA A 153 -12.43 -10.80 3.74
C ALA A 153 -12.05 -10.98 5.21
N GLN A 154 -10.88 -11.57 5.42
CA GLN A 154 -10.20 -11.63 6.70
C GLN A 154 -8.88 -10.87 6.58
N GLN A 155 -8.65 -9.92 7.48
CA GLN A 155 -7.41 -9.17 7.56
C GLN A 155 -6.34 -10.01 8.24
N ILE A 156 -5.18 -10.13 7.59
CA ILE A 156 -3.93 -10.57 8.20
C ILE A 156 -3.34 -9.38 8.96
N VAL A 157 -3.04 -9.58 10.23
CA VAL A 157 -2.55 -8.53 11.14
C VAL A 157 -1.21 -9.00 11.71
N PRO A 158 -0.12 -8.25 11.48
CA PRO A 158 1.17 -8.54 12.11
C PRO A 158 1.10 -8.27 13.62
N ASP A 159 2.03 -8.84 14.37
CA ASP A 159 2.27 -8.48 15.77
C ASP A 159 2.79 -7.05 15.95
N GLU A 160 2.96 -6.64 17.21
CA GLU A 160 3.35 -5.29 17.57
C GLU A 160 4.75 -4.91 17.06
N ASP A 161 5.71 -5.84 17.08
CA ASP A 161 7.08 -5.58 16.64
C ASP A 161 7.16 -5.37 15.12
N HIS A 162 6.20 -5.93 14.37
CA HIS A 162 6.10 -5.82 12.93
C HIS A 162 4.98 -4.89 12.45
N TRP A 163 4.29 -4.24 13.38
CA TRP A 163 3.22 -3.29 13.08
C TRP A 163 3.80 -1.96 12.55
N THR A 164 3.14 -1.38 11.56
CA THR A 164 3.47 -0.06 11.03
C THR A 164 2.22 0.84 11.01
N ILE A 165 2.43 2.15 11.05
CA ILE A 165 1.39 3.19 11.16
C ILE A 165 0.31 3.15 10.07
N ASP A 166 0.60 2.48 8.96
CA ASP A 166 -0.30 2.28 7.83
C ASP A 166 -1.18 1.03 7.95
N VAL A 167 -0.98 0.16 8.94
CA VAL A 167 -1.82 -1.04 9.16
C VAL A 167 -3.09 -0.64 9.92
N PRO A 168 -4.28 -0.65 9.28
CA PRO A 168 -5.50 -0.18 9.91
C PRO A 168 -6.18 -1.28 10.75
N ASP A 169 -7.11 -0.89 11.62
CA ASP A 169 -8.12 -1.80 12.14
C ASP A 169 -9.26 -2.02 11.15
N MET A 170 -9.20 -3.11 10.37
CA MET A 170 -10.27 -3.43 9.42
C MET A 170 -11.48 -4.10 10.08
N SER A 171 -11.41 -4.52 11.34
CA SER A 171 -12.53 -5.15 12.03
C SER A 171 -13.65 -4.15 12.35
N VAL A 172 -13.29 -2.87 12.47
CA VAL A 172 -14.24 -1.76 12.62
C VAL A 172 -14.58 -1.15 11.26
N PRO A 173 -15.79 -0.57 11.10
CA PRO A 173 -16.13 0.13 9.88
C PRO A 173 -15.17 1.29 9.57
N TRP A 174 -14.71 1.35 8.32
CA TRP A 174 -13.87 2.42 7.80
C TRP A 174 -14.55 3.77 7.97
N ARG A 175 -13.79 4.72 8.50
CA ARG A 175 -14.11 6.14 8.55
C ARG A 175 -12.80 6.92 8.43
N PRO A 176 -12.72 7.98 7.61
CA PRO A 176 -11.52 8.81 7.49
C PRO A 176 -10.98 9.29 8.85
N ALA A 177 -11.87 9.73 9.75
CA ALA A 177 -11.48 10.18 11.09
C ALA A 177 -10.89 9.08 12.01
N ARG A 178 -11.07 7.80 11.68
CA ARG A 178 -10.52 6.66 12.46
C ARG A 178 -9.35 5.97 11.77
N ALA A 179 -9.26 6.11 10.45
CA ALA A 179 -8.16 5.60 9.64
C ALA A 179 -7.66 6.74 8.73
N PRO A 180 -7.05 7.79 9.31
CA PRO A 180 -6.67 9.00 8.58
C PRO A 180 -5.65 8.73 7.48
N VAL A 181 -4.74 7.77 7.69
CA VAL A 181 -3.81 7.25 6.68
C VAL A 181 -4.53 6.68 5.45
N TRP A 182 -5.76 6.21 5.64
CA TRP A 182 -6.63 5.64 4.60
C TRP A 182 -7.78 6.59 4.22
N ALA A 183 -7.66 7.89 4.50
CA ALA A 183 -8.73 8.86 4.25
C ALA A 183 -9.07 9.01 2.75
N TYR A 184 -8.08 8.81 1.88
CA TYR A 184 -8.19 8.99 0.43
C TYR A 184 -8.68 7.75 -0.34
N LEU A 185 -9.22 6.73 0.36
CA LEU A 185 -9.88 5.60 -0.31
C LEU A 185 -11.12 6.02 -1.12
N ASP A 186 -11.92 6.94 -0.57
CA ASP A 186 -13.06 7.56 -1.27
C ASP A 186 -12.97 9.08 -1.37
N GLY A 187 -11.99 9.68 -0.68
CA GLY A 187 -11.82 11.12 -0.61
C GLY A 187 -11.17 11.66 -1.88
N ALA A 188 -11.64 12.80 -2.37
CA ALA A 188 -10.86 13.57 -3.33
C ALA A 188 -9.53 13.99 -2.68
N TRP A 189 -8.44 13.88 -3.43
CA TRP A 189 -7.15 14.37 -2.98
C TRP A 189 -7.24 15.87 -2.68
N SER A 190 -7.03 16.24 -1.43
CA SER A 190 -7.26 17.60 -0.93
C SER A 190 -5.96 18.33 -0.56
N LEU A 191 -4.81 17.68 -0.72
CA LEU A 191 -3.53 18.24 -0.35
C LEU A 191 -2.99 19.13 -1.49
N PRO A 192 -2.28 20.23 -1.18
CA PRO A 192 -1.71 21.13 -2.18
C PRO A 192 -0.40 20.59 -2.78
N VAL A 193 -0.32 19.29 -2.99
CA VAL A 193 0.83 18.55 -3.55
C VAL A 193 0.29 17.45 -4.48
N PRO A 194 1.09 16.90 -5.41
CA PRO A 194 0.64 15.81 -6.27
C PRO A 194 0.14 14.59 -5.47
N GLU A 195 -0.87 13.90 -6.00
CA GLU A 195 -1.39 12.65 -5.41
C GLU A 195 -0.41 11.48 -5.46
N THR A 196 0.61 11.62 -6.31
CA THR A 196 1.74 10.72 -6.48
C THR A 196 2.90 11.05 -5.53
N ALA A 197 2.73 11.97 -4.57
CA ALA A 197 3.81 12.37 -3.68
C ALA A 197 4.30 11.20 -2.80
N ILE A 198 5.60 10.93 -2.88
CA ILE A 198 6.28 9.85 -2.16
C ILE A 198 7.17 10.43 -1.07
N VAL A 199 7.25 9.70 0.03
CA VAL A 199 8.19 9.90 1.12
C VAL A 199 9.15 8.72 1.17
N ALA A 200 10.46 8.98 1.13
CA ALA A 200 11.45 8.05 1.67
C ALA A 200 11.56 8.23 3.19
N THR A 201 11.52 7.13 3.92
CA THR A 201 11.51 7.11 5.39
C THR A 201 12.22 5.89 5.95
N ASP A 202 12.35 5.81 7.28
CA ASP A 202 12.90 4.66 7.99
C ASP A 202 11.82 3.83 8.70
N LEU A 203 12.17 2.59 9.07
CA LEU A 203 11.29 1.70 9.82
C LEU A 203 10.91 2.25 11.20
N ALA A 204 11.75 3.07 11.84
CA ALA A 204 11.42 3.63 13.15
C ALA A 204 10.26 4.63 13.05
N ALA A 205 10.28 5.52 12.05
CA ALA A 205 9.21 6.44 11.73
C ALA A 205 7.92 5.70 11.37
N LEU A 206 8.01 4.64 10.56
CA LEU A 206 6.88 3.79 10.22
C LEU A 206 6.34 2.99 11.41
N ARG A 207 7.14 2.76 12.46
CA ARG A 207 6.70 2.18 13.75
C ARG A 207 6.18 3.25 14.73
N GLY A 208 6.06 4.50 14.29
CA GLY A 208 5.47 5.59 15.08
C GLY A 208 6.47 6.45 15.85
N ALA A 209 7.78 6.21 15.70
CA ALA A 209 8.78 7.15 16.22
C ALA A 209 8.56 8.54 15.60
N PRO A 210 8.78 9.63 16.35
CA PRO A 210 8.62 10.97 15.81
C PRO A 210 9.56 11.20 14.64
N VAL A 211 9.04 11.72 13.53
CA VAL A 211 9.87 12.28 12.46
C VAL A 211 10.63 13.48 13.02
N THR A 212 11.96 13.46 12.95
CA THR A 212 12.86 14.51 13.46
C THR A 212 13.61 15.22 12.34
N SER A 213 13.66 14.64 11.14
CA SER A 213 14.21 15.25 9.93
C SER A 213 13.19 15.18 8.80
N ALA A 214 12.97 16.30 8.11
CA ALA A 214 12.10 16.38 6.95
C ALA A 214 12.75 17.23 5.86
N SER A 215 12.93 16.69 4.66
CA SER A 215 13.47 17.41 3.50
C SER A 215 12.50 17.29 2.34
N ARG A 216 12.30 18.36 1.57
CA ARG A 216 11.61 18.30 0.28
C ARG A 216 12.66 18.42 -0.82
N LEU A 217 12.91 17.32 -1.52
CA LEU A 217 13.98 17.25 -2.52
C LEU A 217 13.46 17.53 -3.93
N ASP A 218 12.19 17.22 -4.21
CA ASP A 218 11.55 17.50 -5.49
C ASP A 218 10.08 17.92 -5.30
N GLU A 219 9.37 18.21 -6.39
CA GLU A 219 7.96 18.61 -6.39
C GLU A 219 7.06 17.57 -5.73
N ASP A 220 7.34 16.28 -5.96
CA ASP A 220 6.58 15.12 -5.48
C ASP A 220 7.39 14.18 -4.57
N TYR A 221 8.57 14.61 -4.08
CA TYR A 221 9.46 13.75 -3.29
C TYR A 221 9.97 14.40 -2.00
N TRP A 222 9.75 13.68 -0.89
CA TRP A 222 10.18 14.03 0.45
C TRP A 222 11.05 12.94 1.07
N GLU A 223 11.89 13.36 2.01
CA GLU A 223 12.59 12.48 2.94
C GLU A 223 12.13 12.80 4.36
N LEU A 224 11.52 11.84 5.05
CA LEU A 224 11.06 11.99 6.43
C LEU A 224 11.66 10.88 7.29
N PHE A 225 12.53 11.23 8.24
CA PHE A 225 13.25 10.25 9.06
C PHE A 225 13.06 10.52 10.55
N ALA A 226 13.07 9.47 11.37
CA ALA A 226 13.03 9.54 12.83
C ALA A 226 14.40 9.91 13.45
N GLY A 227 15.45 9.95 12.64
CA GLY A 227 16.79 10.40 13.03
C GLY A 227 17.54 11.07 11.86
N PRO A 228 18.85 11.33 12.02
CA PRO A 228 19.68 11.85 10.94
C PRO A 228 19.70 10.88 9.75
N PRO A 229 19.42 11.33 8.51
CA PRO A 229 19.35 10.45 7.34
C PRO A 229 20.63 9.63 7.10
N ALA A 230 21.81 10.21 7.41
CA ALA A 230 23.10 9.55 7.27
C ALA A 230 23.31 8.36 8.22
N GLU A 231 22.49 8.24 9.27
CA GLU A 231 22.56 7.17 10.27
C GLU A 231 21.52 6.08 10.03
N VAL A 232 20.63 6.25 9.03
CA VAL A 232 19.60 5.27 8.70
C VAL A 232 20.19 4.17 7.82
N PRO A 233 20.13 2.89 8.22
CA PRO A 233 20.55 1.78 7.37
C PRO A 233 19.69 1.72 6.09
N ASN A 234 20.32 1.49 4.94
CA ASN A 234 19.61 1.45 3.66
C ASN A 234 18.53 0.36 3.63
N GLU A 235 18.76 -0.77 4.31
CA GLU A 235 17.80 -1.87 4.46
C GLU A 235 16.54 -1.49 5.25
N ASP A 236 16.56 -0.39 5.98
CA ASP A 236 15.44 0.15 6.75
C ASP A 236 14.70 1.25 5.99
N VAL A 237 15.24 1.72 4.86
CA VAL A 237 14.59 2.76 4.06
C VAL A 237 13.39 2.21 3.31
N ARG A 238 12.26 2.89 3.37
CA ARG A 238 11.02 2.57 2.66
C ARG A 238 10.50 3.78 1.91
N GLY A 239 9.90 3.54 0.74
CA GLY A 239 9.01 4.50 0.09
C GLY A 239 7.59 4.30 0.63
N VAL A 240 6.88 5.39 0.89
CA VAL A 240 5.44 5.37 1.18
C VAL A 240 4.77 6.64 0.64
N SER A 241 3.44 6.61 0.48
CA SER A 241 2.67 7.82 0.20
C SER A 241 2.84 8.87 1.30
N LEU A 242 2.99 10.14 0.93
CA LEU A 242 3.05 11.27 1.88
C LEU A 242 1.83 11.31 2.81
N ALA A 243 0.66 10.89 2.33
CA ALA A 243 -0.57 10.80 3.12
C ALA A 243 -0.44 9.91 4.36
N THR A 244 0.47 8.92 4.33
CA THR A 244 0.76 8.01 5.46
C THR A 244 1.21 8.78 6.69
N PHE A 245 2.07 9.79 6.51
CA PHE A 245 2.60 10.57 7.62
C PHE A 245 1.67 11.69 8.04
N LEU A 246 1.03 12.36 7.09
CA LEU A 246 0.08 13.44 7.39
C LEU A 246 -1.14 12.92 8.16
N GLY A 247 -1.54 11.67 7.94
CA GLY A 247 -2.60 11.04 8.70
C GLY A 247 -2.24 10.72 10.16
N THR A 248 -0.97 10.76 10.55
CA THR A 248 -0.50 10.23 11.86
C THR A 248 0.13 11.28 12.75
N ASP A 249 0.71 12.34 12.18
CA ASP A 249 1.32 13.43 12.93
C ASP A 249 0.92 14.79 12.36
N THR A 250 -0.02 15.47 13.01
CA THR A 250 -0.47 16.82 12.63
C THR A 250 0.65 17.87 12.65
N SER A 251 1.74 17.64 13.39
CA SER A 251 2.88 18.57 13.36
C SER A 251 3.63 18.56 12.01
N LEU A 252 3.33 17.57 11.16
CA LEU A 252 3.86 17.45 9.81
C LEU A 252 3.10 18.28 8.79
N ASP A 253 1.97 18.93 9.12
CA ASP A 253 1.29 19.83 8.17
C ASP A 253 2.24 20.89 7.56
N ARG A 254 3.26 21.31 8.34
CA ARG A 254 4.30 22.25 7.88
C ARG A 254 5.22 21.70 6.79
N ILE A 255 5.39 20.40 6.66
CA ILE A 255 6.28 19.81 5.64
C ILE A 255 5.66 19.90 4.25
N ILE A 256 4.33 20.02 4.17
CA ILE A 256 3.59 20.18 2.91
C ILE A 256 3.95 21.52 2.28
N GLU A 257 4.07 22.56 3.11
CA GLU A 257 4.43 23.93 2.71
C GLU A 257 5.94 24.12 2.50
N LEU A 258 6.75 23.10 2.75
CA LEU A 258 8.20 23.17 2.61
C LEU A 258 8.55 23.43 1.13
N PRO A 259 9.34 24.47 0.80
CA PRO A 259 9.79 24.66 -0.57
C PRO A 259 10.77 23.56 -1.01
N VAL A 260 10.81 23.27 -2.31
CA VAL A 260 11.80 22.34 -2.89
C VAL A 260 13.22 22.81 -2.55
N GLY A 261 14.08 21.87 -2.17
CA GLY A 261 15.46 22.11 -1.75
C GLY A 261 15.61 22.56 -0.28
N ARG A 262 14.53 22.57 0.51
CA ARG A 262 14.56 22.99 1.92
C ARG A 262 14.31 21.81 2.85
N ALA A 263 14.79 21.96 4.08
CA ALA A 263 14.65 20.96 5.11
C ALA A 263 14.29 21.58 6.47
N LEU A 264 13.67 20.77 7.30
CA LEU A 264 13.29 21.04 8.69
C LEU A 264 13.88 19.95 9.58
N TRP A 265 14.26 20.32 10.79
CA TRP A 265 14.66 19.38 11.82
C TRP A 265 14.14 19.77 13.21
N ARG A 266 14.02 18.79 14.10
CA ARG A 266 13.68 18.96 15.53
C ARG A 266 14.31 17.82 16.33
N GLN A 267 14.45 17.97 17.65
CA GLN A 267 15.00 16.90 18.51
C GLN A 267 13.92 15.88 18.90
N HIS A 268 12.75 16.37 19.30
CA HIS A 268 11.61 15.56 19.71
C HIS A 268 10.30 16.04 19.08
N ARG A 269 9.24 15.23 19.18
CA ARG A 269 7.91 15.54 18.61
C ARG A 269 7.36 16.90 19.06
N ALA A 270 7.58 17.25 20.32
CA ALA A 270 7.05 18.48 20.92
C ALA A 270 7.90 19.73 20.60
N ASP A 271 9.11 19.54 20.08
CA ASP A 271 10.02 20.64 19.82
C ASP A 271 9.64 21.38 18.53
N PRO A 272 9.93 22.69 18.46
CA PRO A 272 9.71 23.46 17.25
C PRO A 272 10.60 22.96 16.10
N TRP A 273 10.07 23.07 14.88
CA TRP A 273 10.86 22.84 13.67
C TRP A 273 11.86 23.98 13.44
N HIS A 274 13.09 23.62 13.10
CA HIS A 274 14.18 24.52 12.70
C HIS A 274 14.50 24.33 11.22
N ALA A 275 14.67 25.42 10.48
CA ALA A 275 14.93 25.37 9.02
C ALA A 275 16.42 25.22 8.70
N ARG A 276 16.71 24.52 7.60
CA ARG A 276 18.03 24.42 6.95
C ARG A 276 17.89 24.17 5.44
N ASP A 277 19.00 24.22 4.71
CA ASP A 277 19.05 23.75 3.32
C ASP A 277 19.05 22.21 3.29
N ALA A 278 18.40 21.60 2.29
CA ALA A 278 18.33 20.14 2.20
C ALA A 278 19.67 19.49 1.80
N THR A 279 20.62 20.28 1.28
CA THR A 279 21.92 19.83 0.78
C THR A 279 23.08 20.08 1.75
N THR A 280 22.82 20.63 2.93
CA THR A 280 23.79 20.91 4.01
C THR A 280 23.52 20.08 5.24
#